data_AF-A0A8I1TAC5-F1
#
_entry.id   AF-A0A8I1TAC5-F1
#
_cell.length_a   1.000
_cell.length_b   1.000
_cell.length_c   1.000
_cell.angle_alpha   90.00
_cell.angle_beta   90.00
_cell.angle_gamma   90.00
#
_symmetry.space_group_name_H-M   'P 1'
#
loop_
_entity.id
_entity.type
_entity.pdbx_description
1 polymer ?
#
loop_
_entity_poly.entity_id
_entity_poly.type
_entity_poly.pdbx_seq_one_letter_code
_entity_poly.pdbx_strand_id
1 'polypeptide(L)' 'MSMTHELDVKKLREALKMTQAQLAAEVGVDQSTVSLWETTTSKPRGPARKLLDMLASKKRVRSSCRRESETAA' A
#
# COMPACT_ATOMS: atom_id res chain seq x y z
N MET A 1 3.09 -26.57 3.94
CA MET A 1 2.22 -25.46 4.41
C MET A 1 3.04 -24.18 4.33
N SER A 2 2.79 -23.35 3.31
CA SER A 2 3.67 -22.22 3.01
C SER A 2 3.43 -21.06 3.97
N MET A 3 4.42 -20.79 4.81
CA MET A 3 4.53 -19.62 5.68
C MET A 3 4.78 -18.37 4.82
N THR A 4 3.73 -17.80 4.23
CA THR A 4 3.82 -16.49 3.59
C THR A 4 3.88 -15.41 4.65
N HIS A 5 5.04 -14.78 4.83
CA HIS A 5 5.24 -13.60 5.67
C HIS A 5 4.13 -12.57 5.40
N GLU A 6 3.40 -12.23 6.44
CA GLU A 6 2.21 -11.38 6.43
C GLU A 6 2.61 -9.91 6.39
N LEU A 7 2.56 -9.32 5.20
CA LEU A 7 2.58 -7.87 5.09
C LEU A 7 1.19 -7.34 5.42
N ASP A 8 1.09 -6.73 6.59
CA ASP A 8 -0.15 -6.18 7.13
C ASP A 8 -0.41 -4.80 6.48
N VAL A 9 -1.21 -4.79 5.41
CA VAL A 9 -1.46 -3.61 4.56
C VAL A 9 -2.04 -2.45 5.38
N LYS A 10 -2.90 -2.76 6.36
CA LYS A 10 -3.47 -1.77 7.26
C LYS A 10 -2.41 -1.07 8.10
N LYS A 11 -1.50 -1.84 8.72
CA LYS A 11 -0.39 -1.27 9.50
C LYS A 11 0.54 -0.42 8.64
N LEU A 12 0.82 -0.87 7.41
CA LEU A 12 1.63 -0.08 6.47
C LEU A 12 0.92 1.24 6.11
N ARG A 13 -0.39 1.19 5.84
CA ARG A 13 -1.20 2.37 5.55
C ARG A 13 -1.20 3.37 6.72
N GLU A 14 -1.44 2.89 7.94
CA GLU A 14 -1.41 3.71 9.16
C GLU A 14 -0.03 4.32 9.40
N ALA A 15 1.03 3.54 9.18
CA ALA A 15 2.41 4.00 9.27
C ALA A 15 2.76 5.08 8.23
N LEU A 16 2.12 5.06 7.06
CA LEU A 16 2.26 6.04 5.99
C LEU A 16 1.28 7.23 6.14
N LYS A 17 0.31 7.16 7.07
CA LYS A 17 -0.78 8.13 7.22
C LYS A 17 -1.52 8.42 5.90
N MET A 18 -1.68 7.38 5.08
CA MET A 18 -2.37 7.46 3.80
C MET A 18 -3.80 6.93 3.91
N THR A 19 -4.68 7.42 3.06
CA THR A 19 -6.00 6.81 2.84
C THR A 19 -5.87 5.55 1.98
N GLN A 20 -6.90 4.69 1.97
CA GLN A 20 -6.91 3.48 1.13
C GLN A 20 -6.76 3.84 -0.36
N ALA A 21 -7.40 4.92 -0.83
CA ALA A 21 -7.31 5.37 -2.21
C ALA A 21 -5.90 5.87 -2.57
N GLN A 22 -5.23 6.59 -1.67
CA GLN A 22 -3.85 7.02 -1.89
C GLN A 22 -2.88 5.84 -1.94
N LEU A 23 -3.04 4.87 -1.04
CA LEU A 23 -2.23 3.65 -1.08
C LEU A 23 -2.49 2.86 -2.37
N ALA A 24 -3.74 2.82 -2.82
CA ALA A 24 -4.12 2.17 -4.07
C ALA A 24 -3.45 2.84 -5.28
N ALA A 25 -3.46 4.17 -5.34
CA ALA A 25 -2.78 4.94 -6.38
C ALA A 25 -1.25 4.72 -6.38
N GLU A 26 -0.60 4.70 -5.21
CA GLU A 26 0.83 4.42 -5.09
C GLU A 26 1.21 3.00 -5.53
N VAL A 27 0.32 2.02 -5.32
CA VAL A 27 0.52 0.62 -5.69
C VAL A 27 0.02 0.32 -7.11
N GLY A 28 -0.76 1.21 -7.71
CA GLY A 28 -1.37 1.04 -9.03
C GLY A 28 -2.53 0.03 -9.06
N VAL A 29 -3.30 -0.04 -7.97
CA VAL A 29 -4.48 -0.91 -7.84
C VAL A 29 -5.72 -0.10 -7.49
N ASP A 30 -6.89 -0.75 -7.51
CA ASP A 30 -8.15 -0.12 -7.10
C ASP A 30 -8.28 -0.04 -5.56
N GLN A 31 -8.98 0.98 -5.05
CA GLN A 31 -9.27 1.10 -3.61
C GLN A 31 -9.97 -0.14 -3.06
N SER A 32 -10.91 -0.73 -3.82
CA SER A 32 -11.63 -1.95 -3.44
C SER A 32 -10.67 -3.12 -3.24
N THR A 33 -9.58 -3.16 -4.01
CA THR A 33 -8.53 -4.18 -3.88
C THR A 33 -7.75 -3.99 -2.58
N VAL A 34 -7.43 -2.75 -2.21
CA VAL A 34 -6.79 -2.43 -0.92
C VAL A 34 -7.72 -2.78 0.24
N SER A 35 -9.02 -2.44 0.13
CA SER A 35 -10.01 -2.81 1.14
C SER A 35 -10.10 -4.33 1.31
N LEU A 36 -10.07 -5.09 0.20
CA LEU A 36 -10.06 -6.54 0.23
C LEU A 36 -8.80 -7.08 0.92
N TRP A 37 -7.64 -6.47 0.71
CA TRP A 37 -6.41 -6.87 1.39
C TRP A 37 -6.41 -6.55 2.89
N GLU A 38 -7.13 -5.50 3.30
CA GLU A 38 -7.26 -5.11 4.71
C GLU A 38 -8.30 -5.96 5.46
N THR A 39 -9.37 -6.43 4.80
CA THR A 39 -10.47 -7.16 5.43
C THR A 39 -10.43 -8.67 5.21
N THR A 40 -9.85 -9.13 4.10
CA THR A 40 -9.86 -10.54 3.69
C THR A 40 -8.46 -11.14 3.78
N THR A 41 -8.36 -12.47 3.82
CA THR A 41 -7.08 -13.21 3.77
C THR A 41 -6.37 -13.10 2.40
N SER A 42 -6.97 -12.40 1.43
CA SER A 42 -6.43 -12.16 0.10
C SER A 42 -5.24 -11.21 0.20
N LYS A 43 -4.02 -11.77 0.13
CA LYS A 43 -2.79 -10.99 0.21
C LYS A 43 -2.37 -10.46 -1.16
N PRO A 44 -1.74 -9.28 -1.21
CA PRO A 44 -1.11 -8.79 -2.43
C PRO A 44 -0.09 -9.83 -2.93
N ARG A 45 -0.21 -10.22 -4.20
CA ARG A 45 0.67 -11.18 -4.88
C ARG A 45 1.42 -10.49 -6.02
N GLY A 46 2.59 -11.03 -6.36
CA GLY A 46 3.36 -10.58 -7.52
C GLY A 46 3.85 -9.12 -7.37
N PRO A 47 3.67 -8.25 -8.40
CA PRO A 47 4.20 -6.89 -8.42
C PRO A 47 3.73 -6.02 -7.25
N ALA A 48 2.46 -6.14 -6.86
CA ALA A 48 1.87 -5.36 -5.77
C ALA A 48 2.59 -5.61 -4.43
N ARG A 49 3.00 -6.86 -4.18
CA ARG A 49 3.75 -7.20 -2.96
C ARG A 49 5.12 -6.52 -2.93
N LYS A 50 5.82 -6.52 -4.07
CA LYS A 50 7.14 -5.89 -4.19
C LYS A 50 7.05 -4.37 -4.06
N LEU A 51 6.00 -3.75 -4.56
CA LEU A 51 5.72 -2.32 -4.38
C LEU A 51 5.46 -1.97 -2.91
N LEU A 52 4.63 -2.76 -2.22
CA LEU A 52 4.38 -2.57 -0.79
C LEU A 52 5.65 -2.74 0.05
N ASP A 53 6.49 -3.71 -0.28
CA ASP A 53 7.79 -3.91 0.37
C ASP A 53 8.76 -2.73 0.12
N MET A 54 8.77 -2.19 -1.10
CA MET A 54 9.52 -0.98 -1.42
C MET A 54 8.99 0.24 -0.67
N LEU A 55 7.67 0.41 -0.53
CA LEU A 55 7.07 1.50 0.24
C LEU A 55 7.43 1.39 1.74
N ALA A 56 7.39 0.19 2.29
CA ALA A 56 7.83 -0.09 3.67
C ALA A 56 9.31 0.26 3.87
N SER A 57 10.16 -0.10 2.90
CA SER A 57 11.60 0.19 2.94
C SER A 57 11.92 1.68 2.75
N LYS A 58 11.17 2.37 1.87
CA LYS A 58 11.37 3.80 1.53
C LYS A 58 11.09 4.75 2.69
N LYS A 59 10.36 4.29 3.72
CA LYS A 59 10.12 5.05 4.96
C LYS A 59 11.41 5.46 5.68
N ARG A 60 12.53 4.75 5.45
CA ARG A 60 13.83 5.13 6.05
C ARG A 60 14.39 6.44 5.51
N VAL A 61 13.89 6.98 4.39
CA VAL A 61 14.58 8.05 3.63
C VAL A 61 13.73 9.30 3.37
N ARG A 62 12.39 9.24 3.33
CA ARG A 62 11.56 10.41 2.98
C ARG A 62 10.85 11.03 4.18
N SER A 63 11.54 11.94 4.87
CA SER A 63 10.96 12.86 5.84
C SER A 63 10.67 14.26 5.26
N SER A 64 10.69 14.46 3.93
CA SER A 64 10.52 15.80 3.37
C SER A 64 9.84 15.85 1.98
N CYS A 65 8.98 16.86 1.83
CA CYS A 65 8.39 17.45 0.61
C CYS A 65 7.36 16.68 -0.25
N ARG A 66 6.09 17.16 -0.11
CA ARG A 66 5.01 17.50 -1.08
C ARG A 66 5.08 17.04 -2.56
N ARG A 67 3.95 16.51 -3.07
CA ARG A 67 3.14 16.89 -4.27
C ARG A 67 1.97 15.89 -4.39
N GLU A 68 0.69 16.27 -4.26
CA GLU A 68 -0.21 16.99 -5.20
C GLU A 68 -0.33 16.37 -6.60
N SER A 69 -1.54 15.84 -6.88
CA SER A 69 -2.26 15.78 -8.18
C SER A 69 -3.49 14.88 -7.93
N GLU A 70 -4.73 15.34 -7.79
CA GLU A 70 -5.61 16.07 -8.73
C GLU A 70 -5.85 15.35 -10.07
N THR A 71 -7.11 15.43 -10.55
CA THR A 71 -7.80 14.84 -11.73
C THR A 71 -8.56 13.52 -11.45
N ALA A 72 -9.85 13.36 -11.75
CA ALA A 72 -10.70 13.90 -12.81
C ALA A 72 -12.13 14.19 -12.26
N ALA A 73 -12.70 15.37 -12.52
CA ALA A 73 -13.61 15.73 -13.63
C ALA A 73 -15.03 15.16 -13.46
#